data_AF-X0Y4T6-F1
#
_entry.id   AF-X0Y4T6-F1
#
_cell.length_a   1.000
_cell.length_b   1.000
_cell.length_c   1.000
_cell.angle_alpha   90.00
_cell.angle_beta   90.00
_cell.angle_gamma   90.00
#
_symmetry.space_group_name_H-M   'P 1'
#
loop_
_entity.id
_entity.type
_entity.pdbx_description
1 polymer ?
#
loop_
_entity_poly.entity_id
_entity_poly.type
_entity_poly.pdbx_seq_one_letter_code
_entity_poly.pdbx_strand_id
1 'polypeptide(L)'
;FTANTMNCATEALGLALPGNGTIPAVDAARIRLAKEAGAQVMEVLERDLRPRQIVASDGIWNALAVDTALGGSTNSILHLLAIAHEAGADFPLKMVNEISARTPQLCSLSPAGPHHVEDLHRAGGIAAVMKEIESVLHTEVPTVTGRTVGENIAAAEVRDRAVILPFAEPHSPTGGLTVLFGSLAPEGAVVKSAAVAPPMMSHRGPARCFDSEDECVQAIMNQEFKEGDVLVLRYEGPKGGPGM
;
A
#
# COMPACT_ATOMS: atom_id res chain seq x y z
N PHE A 1 -6.08 2.08 6.76
CA PHE A 1 -5.93 0.74 7.38
C PHE A 1 -5.83 -0.36 6.32
N THR A 2 -5.41 -1.57 6.71
CA THR A 2 -5.12 -2.71 5.81
C THR A 2 -6.26 -3.04 4.85
N ALA A 3 -7.51 -3.01 5.30
CA ALA A 3 -8.67 -3.25 4.44
C ALA A 3 -8.76 -2.26 3.26
N ASN A 4 -8.63 -0.96 3.54
CA ASN A 4 -8.62 0.07 2.49
C ASN A 4 -7.40 -0.12 1.58
N THR A 5 -6.21 -0.27 2.17
CA THR A 5 -4.96 -0.51 1.44
C THR A 5 -5.08 -1.66 0.44
N MET A 6 -5.55 -2.84 0.88
CA MET A 6 -5.63 -4.01 0.01
C MET A 6 -6.75 -3.89 -1.04
N ASN A 7 -7.86 -3.20 -0.74
CA ASN A 7 -8.88 -2.90 -1.75
C ASN A 7 -8.33 -1.98 -2.85
N CYS A 8 -7.62 -0.92 -2.45
CA CYS A 8 -6.94 0.00 -3.37
C CYS A 8 -5.87 -0.72 -4.20
N ALA A 9 -5.04 -1.54 -3.57
CA ALA A 9 -4.01 -2.32 -4.23
C ALA A 9 -4.60 -3.34 -5.22
N THR A 10 -5.76 -3.94 -4.92
CA THR A 10 -6.44 -4.87 -5.84
C THR A 10 -6.93 -4.17 -7.11
N GLU A 11 -7.42 -2.94 -7.00
CA GLU A 11 -7.77 -2.10 -8.16
C GLU A 11 -6.51 -1.73 -8.96
N ALA A 12 -5.45 -1.28 -8.29
CA ALA A 12 -4.18 -0.91 -8.92
C ALA A 12 -3.46 -2.07 -9.61
N LEU A 13 -3.56 -3.27 -9.03
CA LEU A 13 -3.05 -4.52 -9.60
C LEU A 13 -3.80 -4.92 -10.88
N GLY A 14 -4.99 -4.35 -11.12
CA GLY A 14 -5.82 -4.68 -12.27
C GLY A 14 -6.73 -5.90 -12.08
N LEU A 15 -6.89 -6.40 -10.85
CA LEU A 15 -7.78 -7.54 -10.52
C LEU A 15 -9.20 -7.13 -10.17
N ALA A 16 -9.44 -5.84 -9.91
CA ALA A 16 -10.76 -5.30 -9.65
C ALA A 16 -11.12 -4.20 -10.65
N LEU A 17 -12.42 -3.99 -10.83
CA LEU A 17 -12.94 -2.90 -11.65
C LEU A 17 -12.60 -1.52 -11.04
N PRO A 18 -12.40 -0.48 -11.88
CA PRO A 18 -12.22 0.89 -11.41
C PRO A 18 -13.30 1.32 -10.41
N GLY A 19 -12.88 1.98 -9.33
CA GLY A 19 -13.73 2.37 -8.20
C GLY A 19 -13.81 1.33 -7.07
N ASN A 20 -13.39 0.08 -7.28
CA ASN A 20 -13.42 -0.95 -6.24
C ASN A 20 -12.71 -0.53 -4.94
N GLY A 21 -11.58 0.14 -5.06
CA GLY A 21 -10.71 0.52 -3.94
C GLY A 21 -11.37 1.53 -3.00
N THR A 22 -12.24 2.40 -3.51
CA THR A 22 -12.65 3.62 -2.77
C THR A 22 -14.16 3.84 -2.67
N ILE A 23 -15.00 3.21 -3.51
CA ILE A 23 -16.46 3.38 -3.41
C ILE A 23 -16.94 2.99 -1.99
N PRO A 24 -17.57 3.89 -1.23
CA PRO A 24 -18.04 3.58 0.13
C PRO A 24 -19.05 2.42 0.13
N ALA A 25 -19.04 1.61 1.19
CA ALA A 25 -19.87 0.41 1.28
C ALA A 25 -21.38 0.71 1.21
N VAL A 26 -21.81 1.86 1.73
CA VAL A 26 -23.22 2.29 1.76
C VAL A 26 -23.68 3.01 0.49
N ASP A 27 -22.79 3.27 -0.46
CA ASP A 27 -23.13 3.94 -1.71
C ASP A 27 -23.84 2.98 -2.67
N ALA A 28 -24.88 3.45 -3.35
CA ALA A 28 -25.55 2.70 -4.41
C ALA A 28 -24.60 2.28 -5.54
N ALA A 29 -23.50 3.04 -5.75
CA ALA A 29 -22.43 2.70 -6.67
C ALA A 29 -21.76 1.36 -6.33
N ARG A 30 -21.68 0.97 -5.06
CA ARG A 30 -21.09 -0.33 -4.66
C ARG A 30 -21.92 -1.50 -5.19
N ILE A 31 -23.24 -1.39 -5.12
CA ILE A 31 -24.16 -2.41 -5.66
C ILE A 31 -24.10 -2.44 -7.18
N ARG A 32 -23.99 -1.29 -7.85
CA ARG A 32 -23.80 -1.24 -9.31
C ARG A 32 -22.49 -1.91 -9.72
N LEU A 33 -21.39 -1.58 -9.07
CA LEU A 33 -20.08 -2.19 -9.31
C LEU A 33 -20.12 -3.72 -9.13
N ALA A 34 -20.84 -4.22 -8.12
CA ALA A 34 -21.00 -5.66 -7.92
C ALA A 34 -21.74 -6.34 -9.09
N LYS A 35 -22.77 -5.69 -9.66
CA LYS A 35 -23.48 -6.19 -10.84
C LYS A 35 -22.60 -6.13 -12.10
N GLU A 36 -21.85 -5.05 -12.26
CA GLU A 36 -20.89 -4.87 -13.35
C GLU A 36 -19.80 -5.95 -13.29
N ALA A 37 -19.26 -6.24 -12.10
CA ALA A 37 -18.30 -7.33 -11.91
C ALA A 37 -18.87 -8.70 -12.33
N GLY A 38 -20.15 -8.96 -12.04
CA GLY A 38 -20.85 -10.18 -12.47
C GLY A 38 -21.03 -10.29 -13.98
N ALA A 39 -21.11 -9.18 -14.71
CA ALA A 39 -21.07 -9.19 -16.17
C ALA A 39 -19.63 -9.32 -16.69
N GLN A 40 -18.70 -8.55 -16.10
CA GLN A 40 -17.29 -8.50 -16.51
C GLN A 40 -16.60 -9.86 -16.39
N VAL A 41 -16.93 -10.65 -15.37
CA VAL A 41 -16.31 -11.98 -15.20
C VAL A 41 -16.60 -12.90 -16.40
N MET A 42 -17.73 -12.71 -17.10
CA MET A 42 -18.03 -13.46 -18.32
C MET A 42 -17.12 -13.03 -19.47
N GLU A 43 -16.81 -11.74 -19.61
CA GLU A 43 -15.83 -11.26 -20.60
C GLU A 43 -14.40 -11.73 -20.26
N VAL A 44 -14.03 -11.73 -18.97
CA VAL A 44 -12.74 -12.26 -18.50
C VAL A 44 -12.61 -13.74 -18.86
N LEU A 45 -13.68 -14.51 -18.67
CA LEU A 45 -13.75 -15.93 -19.05
C LEU A 45 -13.65 -16.11 -20.56
N GLU A 46 -14.42 -15.35 -21.35
CA GLU A 46 -14.41 -15.42 -22.82
C GLU A 46 -13.02 -15.11 -23.40
N ARG A 47 -12.28 -14.17 -22.80
CA ARG A 47 -10.92 -13.79 -23.19
C ARG A 47 -9.83 -14.74 -22.67
N ASP A 48 -10.18 -15.74 -21.85
CA ASP A 48 -9.24 -16.59 -21.11
C ASP A 48 -8.20 -15.75 -20.34
N LEU A 49 -8.63 -14.65 -19.73
CA LEU A 49 -7.76 -13.75 -18.98
C LEU A 49 -7.60 -14.26 -17.54
N ARG A 50 -6.45 -14.86 -17.25
CA ARG A 50 -6.15 -15.53 -15.99
C ARG A 50 -5.37 -14.61 -15.04
N PRO A 51 -5.48 -14.80 -13.72
CA PRO A 51 -4.76 -13.98 -12.74
C PRO A 51 -3.26 -13.85 -13.01
N ARG A 52 -2.56 -14.91 -13.42
CA ARG A 52 -1.11 -14.87 -13.70
C ARG A 52 -0.72 -14.01 -14.93
N GLN A 53 -1.67 -13.65 -15.78
CA GLN A 53 -1.43 -12.71 -16.89
C GLN A 53 -1.51 -11.25 -16.45
N ILE A 54 -2.16 -10.98 -15.30
CA ILE A 54 -2.33 -9.65 -14.70
C ILE A 54 -1.31 -9.46 -13.58
N VAL A 55 -1.22 -10.44 -12.68
CA VAL A 55 -0.35 -10.48 -11.50
C VAL A 55 1.04 -10.95 -11.92
N ALA A 56 1.74 -10.09 -12.64
CA ALA A 56 3.18 -10.20 -12.94
C ALA A 56 3.97 -9.17 -12.12
N SER A 57 5.31 -9.20 -12.21
CA SER A 57 6.18 -8.26 -11.47
C SER A 57 5.79 -6.79 -11.71
N ASP A 58 5.41 -6.42 -12.94
CA ASP A 58 4.95 -5.07 -13.29
C ASP A 58 3.59 -4.70 -12.65
N GLY A 59 2.68 -5.67 -12.51
CA GLY A 59 1.41 -5.47 -11.81
C GLY A 59 1.61 -5.28 -10.30
N ILE A 60 2.50 -6.08 -9.71
CA ILE A 60 2.89 -5.94 -8.29
C ILE A 60 3.59 -4.59 -8.06
N TRP A 61 4.44 -4.16 -9.00
CA TRP A 61 5.04 -2.83 -9.00
C TRP A 61 3.97 -1.74 -8.96
N ASN A 62 2.98 -1.79 -9.86
CA ASN A 62 1.90 -0.80 -9.90
C ASN A 62 1.11 -0.76 -8.58
N ALA A 63 0.77 -1.94 -8.02
CA ALA A 63 0.05 -2.03 -6.76
C ALA A 63 0.84 -1.40 -5.59
N LEU A 64 2.14 -1.67 -5.51
CA LEU A 64 3.03 -1.07 -4.50
C LEU A 64 3.27 0.43 -4.73
N ALA A 65 3.36 0.88 -5.99
CA ALA A 65 3.49 2.30 -6.30
C ALA A 65 2.24 3.06 -5.80
N VAL A 66 1.05 2.55 -6.08
CA VAL A 66 -0.19 3.14 -5.55
C VAL A 66 -0.21 3.09 -4.02
N ASP A 67 0.15 1.97 -3.39
CA ASP A 67 0.14 1.86 -1.93
C ASP A 67 1.13 2.82 -1.24
N THR A 68 2.32 2.99 -1.82
CA THR A 68 3.34 3.95 -1.35
C THR A 68 2.90 5.40 -1.56
N ALA A 69 2.25 5.73 -2.68
CA ALA A 69 1.68 7.05 -2.93
C ALA A 69 0.56 7.41 -1.95
N LEU A 70 -0.19 6.41 -1.48
CA LEU A 70 -1.25 6.58 -0.48
C LEU A 70 -0.73 6.59 0.98
N GLY A 71 0.53 6.20 1.20
CA GLY A 71 1.07 5.96 2.53
C GLY A 71 0.30 4.86 3.26
N GLY A 72 0.13 3.70 2.62
CA GLY A 72 -0.70 2.61 3.09
C GLY A 72 -0.23 1.87 4.35
N SER A 73 -0.72 0.64 4.52
CA SER A 73 -0.37 -0.24 5.63
C SER A 73 0.90 -1.03 5.32
N THR A 74 1.78 -1.21 6.30
CA THR A 74 2.96 -2.09 6.16
C THR A 74 2.58 -3.55 5.84
N ASN A 75 1.37 -3.99 6.20
CA ASN A 75 0.88 -5.34 5.90
C ASN A 75 0.69 -5.57 4.38
N SER A 76 0.58 -4.51 3.58
CA SER A 76 0.53 -4.65 2.12
C SER A 76 1.77 -5.34 1.57
N ILE A 77 2.95 -5.10 2.16
CA ILE A 77 4.20 -5.74 1.75
C ILE A 77 4.08 -7.25 1.91
N LEU A 78 3.58 -7.72 3.06
CA LEU A 78 3.38 -9.15 3.31
C LEU A 78 2.39 -9.77 2.29
N HIS A 79 1.25 -9.10 2.09
CA HIS A 79 0.20 -9.62 1.21
C HIS A 79 0.61 -9.61 -0.27
N LEU A 80 1.20 -8.51 -0.75
CA LEU A 80 1.60 -8.38 -2.15
C LEU A 80 2.79 -9.28 -2.49
N LEU A 81 3.74 -9.48 -1.58
CA LEU A 81 4.82 -10.45 -1.78
C LEU A 81 4.31 -11.90 -1.76
N ALA A 82 3.33 -12.22 -0.91
CA ALA A 82 2.69 -13.53 -0.93
C ALA A 82 1.91 -13.77 -2.23
N ILE A 83 1.18 -12.76 -2.72
CA ILE A 83 0.47 -12.80 -4.01
C ILE A 83 1.47 -12.96 -5.16
N ALA A 84 2.59 -12.22 -5.15
CA ALA A 84 3.66 -12.34 -6.14
C ALA A 84 4.23 -13.76 -6.17
N HIS A 85 4.51 -14.33 -4.99
CA HIS A 85 5.02 -15.70 -4.86
C HIS A 85 4.04 -16.73 -5.46
N GLU A 86 2.75 -16.67 -5.14
CA GLU A 86 1.72 -17.58 -5.67
C GLU A 86 1.53 -17.43 -7.19
N ALA A 87 1.68 -16.21 -7.70
CA ALA A 87 1.65 -15.92 -9.13
C ALA A 87 2.92 -16.40 -9.86
N GLY A 88 3.98 -16.74 -9.13
CA GLY A 88 5.30 -17.09 -9.69
C GLY A 88 6.09 -15.88 -10.17
N ALA A 89 5.76 -14.67 -9.71
CA ALA A 89 6.48 -13.44 -10.01
C ALA A 89 7.67 -13.29 -9.06
N ASP A 90 8.89 -13.17 -9.61
CA ASP A 90 10.06 -12.82 -8.82
C ASP A 90 9.98 -11.33 -8.46
N PHE A 91 9.89 -11.06 -7.16
CA PHE A 91 9.74 -9.71 -6.63
C PHE A 91 10.46 -9.61 -5.27
N PRO A 92 11.76 -9.29 -5.26
CA PRO A 92 12.51 -9.25 -4.01
C PRO A 92 12.12 -8.01 -3.17
N LEU A 93 12.15 -8.15 -1.85
CA LEU A 93 11.74 -7.09 -0.91
C LEU A 93 12.44 -5.74 -1.16
N LYS A 94 13.69 -5.75 -1.64
CA LYS A 94 14.45 -4.53 -2.01
C LYS A 94 13.76 -3.67 -3.08
N MET A 95 12.91 -4.25 -3.94
CA MET A 95 12.17 -3.52 -4.97
C MET A 95 11.25 -2.47 -4.36
N VAL A 96 10.77 -2.67 -3.13
CA VAL A 96 9.95 -1.69 -2.40
C VAL A 96 10.68 -0.36 -2.25
N ASN A 97 11.99 -0.38 -2.00
CA ASN A 97 12.79 0.85 -1.91
C ASN A 97 12.97 1.53 -3.26
N GLU A 98 13.09 0.77 -4.35
CA GLU A 98 13.18 1.33 -5.70
C GLU A 98 11.88 2.04 -6.10
N ILE A 99 10.73 1.42 -5.77
CA ILE A 99 9.40 2.00 -5.99
C ILE A 99 9.23 3.24 -5.14
N SER A 100 9.53 3.16 -3.84
CA SER A 100 9.40 4.26 -2.89
C SER A 100 10.28 5.46 -3.28
N ALA A 101 11.48 5.23 -3.83
CA ALA A 101 12.36 6.29 -4.31
C ALA A 101 11.82 7.03 -5.55
N ARG A 102 10.96 6.37 -6.34
CA ARG A 102 10.37 6.95 -7.56
C ARG A 102 8.98 7.51 -7.33
N THR A 103 8.28 7.03 -6.30
CA THR A 103 6.87 7.30 -6.10
C THR A 103 6.66 8.26 -4.94
N PRO A 104 6.28 9.52 -5.19
CA PRO A 104 6.03 10.48 -4.11
C PRO A 104 4.75 10.13 -3.33
N GLN A 105 4.70 10.52 -2.06
CA GLN A 105 3.49 10.38 -1.25
C GLN A 105 2.50 11.50 -1.57
N LEU A 106 1.43 11.17 -2.31
CA LEU A 106 0.42 12.14 -2.76
C LEU A 106 -0.73 12.34 -1.77
N CYS A 107 -1.05 11.29 -0.99
CA CYS A 107 -2.16 11.31 -0.05
C CYS A 107 -1.66 11.06 1.37
N SER A 108 -2.35 11.64 2.35
CA SER A 108 -2.18 11.31 3.77
C SER A 108 -3.52 10.94 4.37
N LEU A 109 -3.81 9.64 4.39
CA LEU A 109 -5.05 9.09 4.92
C LEU A 109 -4.89 8.64 6.39
N SER A 110 -6.00 8.65 7.11
CA SER A 110 -6.10 8.10 8.46
C SER A 110 -5.53 6.67 8.54
N PRO A 111 -4.68 6.37 9.54
CA PRO A 111 -4.43 7.17 10.76
C PRO A 111 -3.30 8.22 10.64
N ALA A 112 -2.58 8.29 9.52
CA ALA A 112 -1.40 9.16 9.39
C ALA A 112 -1.75 10.60 8.99
N GLY A 113 -2.92 10.82 8.39
CA GLY A 113 -3.38 12.12 7.95
C GLY A 113 -4.86 12.37 8.20
N PRO A 114 -5.35 13.57 7.83
CA PRO A 114 -6.68 14.03 8.21
C PRO A 114 -7.82 13.45 7.34
N HIS A 115 -7.49 12.86 6.19
CA HIS A 115 -8.47 12.39 5.21
C HIS A 115 -8.83 10.92 5.40
N HIS A 116 -10.03 10.55 4.98
CA HIS A 116 -10.53 9.17 4.98
C HIS A 116 -10.72 8.64 3.56
N VAL A 117 -11.10 7.36 3.42
CA VAL A 117 -11.20 6.72 2.10
C VAL A 117 -12.32 7.30 1.24
N GLU A 118 -13.39 7.78 1.88
CA GLU A 118 -14.50 8.48 1.24
C GLU A 118 -14.07 9.85 0.67
N ASP A 119 -13.09 10.52 1.29
CA ASP A 119 -12.54 11.77 0.76
C ASP A 119 -11.71 11.47 -0.48
N LEU A 120 -10.88 10.42 -0.42
CA LEU A 120 -10.14 9.92 -1.59
C LEU A 120 -11.10 9.54 -2.72
N HIS A 121 -12.21 8.86 -2.41
CA HIS A 121 -13.21 8.50 -3.40
C HIS A 121 -13.78 9.74 -4.11
N ARG A 122 -14.19 10.75 -3.34
CA ARG A 122 -14.71 12.02 -3.89
C ARG A 122 -13.67 12.78 -4.70
N ALA A 123 -12.41 12.71 -4.29
CA ALA A 123 -11.27 13.32 -4.98
C ALA A 123 -10.92 12.66 -6.32
N GLY A 124 -11.52 11.52 -6.67
CA GLY A 124 -11.30 10.82 -7.94
C GLY A 124 -10.86 9.35 -7.78
N GLY A 125 -10.62 8.91 -6.54
CA GLY A 125 -10.30 7.52 -6.23
C GLY A 125 -8.94 7.06 -6.74
N ILE A 126 -8.78 5.75 -6.93
CA ILE A 126 -7.50 5.15 -7.32
C ILE A 126 -7.10 5.49 -8.74
N ALA A 127 -8.05 5.55 -9.67
CA ALA A 127 -7.76 5.97 -11.05
C ALA A 127 -7.12 7.37 -11.10
N ALA A 128 -7.58 8.31 -10.27
CA ALA A 128 -6.99 9.66 -10.20
C ALA A 128 -5.58 9.65 -9.59
N VAL A 129 -5.35 8.86 -8.53
CA VAL A 129 -4.00 8.67 -7.97
C VAL A 129 -3.06 8.07 -9.00
N MET A 130 -3.47 6.98 -9.65
CA MET A 130 -2.69 6.31 -10.69
C MET A 130 -2.37 7.24 -11.86
N LYS A 131 -3.31 8.11 -12.25
CA LYS A 131 -3.08 9.11 -13.30
C LYS A 131 -2.02 10.13 -12.88
N GLU A 132 -2.04 10.59 -11.63
CA GLU A 132 -1.05 11.54 -11.12
C GLU A 132 0.37 10.92 -11.04
N ILE A 133 0.46 9.61 -10.78
CA ILE A 133 1.74 8.86 -10.76
C ILE A 133 2.00 8.05 -12.05
N GLU A 134 1.33 8.36 -13.16
CA GLU A 134 1.38 7.55 -14.39
C GLU A 134 2.81 7.31 -14.89
N SER A 135 3.70 8.28 -14.70
CA SER A 135 5.12 8.22 -15.11
C SER A 135 5.94 7.13 -14.40
N VAL A 136 5.45 6.58 -13.28
CA VAL A 136 6.12 5.50 -12.53
C VAL A 136 5.37 4.17 -12.65
N LEU A 137 4.27 4.12 -13.40
CA LEU A 137 3.47 2.92 -13.61
C LEU A 137 3.83 2.21 -14.91
N HIS A 138 3.68 0.90 -14.91
CA HIS A 138 3.67 0.07 -16.12
C HIS A 138 2.28 0.14 -16.75
N THR A 139 2.08 1.05 -17.71
CA THR A 139 0.76 1.34 -18.30
C THR A 139 0.20 0.23 -19.18
N GLU A 140 1.07 -0.61 -19.73
CA GLU A 140 0.69 -1.72 -20.64
C GLU A 140 0.19 -2.98 -19.92
N VAL A 141 0.22 -2.99 -18.58
CA VAL A 141 -0.27 -4.12 -17.79
C VAL A 141 -1.77 -4.32 -18.08
N PRO A 142 -2.21 -5.54 -18.48
CA PRO A 142 -3.61 -5.83 -18.73
C PRO A 142 -4.40 -5.86 -17.41
N THR A 143 -5.69 -5.58 -17.47
CA THR A 143 -6.59 -5.61 -16.30
C THR A 143 -7.85 -6.42 -16.58
N VAL A 144 -8.62 -6.73 -15.55
CA VAL A 144 -9.91 -7.45 -15.67
C VAL A 144 -10.97 -6.71 -16.51
N THR A 145 -10.77 -5.42 -16.81
CA THR A 145 -11.64 -4.69 -17.76
C THR A 145 -11.40 -5.10 -19.22
N GLY A 146 -10.34 -5.86 -19.47
CA GLY A 146 -9.90 -6.20 -20.82
C GLY A 146 -9.15 -5.05 -21.53
N ARG A 147 -8.79 -4.00 -20.78
CA ARG A 147 -7.96 -2.86 -21.20
C ARG A 147 -6.66 -2.83 -20.40
N THR A 148 -5.70 -2.06 -20.86
CA THR A 148 -4.46 -1.80 -20.11
C THR A 148 -4.71 -0.82 -18.96
N VAL A 149 -3.76 -0.76 -18.01
CA VAL A 149 -3.78 0.23 -16.92
C VAL A 149 -3.87 1.66 -17.48
N GLY A 150 -3.06 1.99 -18.50
CA GLY A 150 -3.04 3.32 -19.13
C GLY A 150 -4.39 3.69 -19.74
N GLU A 151 -5.02 2.75 -20.45
CA GLU A 151 -6.35 2.95 -21.03
C GLU A 151 -7.44 3.19 -19.98
N ASN A 152 -7.37 2.48 -18.83
CA ASN A 152 -8.34 2.65 -17.75
C ASN A 152 -8.23 4.01 -17.06
N ILE A 153 -7.02 4.58 -16.96
CA ILE A 153 -6.77 5.85 -16.25
C ILE A 153 -6.72 7.07 -17.17
N ALA A 154 -6.80 6.88 -18.49
CA ALA A 154 -6.60 7.96 -19.47
C ALA A 154 -7.50 9.19 -19.25
N ALA A 155 -8.75 8.97 -18.85
CA ALA A 155 -9.73 10.02 -18.57
C ALA A 155 -9.94 10.30 -17.07
N ALA A 156 -9.08 9.75 -16.20
CA ALA A 156 -9.16 10.01 -14.78
C ALA A 156 -8.68 11.42 -14.45
N GLU A 157 -9.35 12.07 -13.50
CA GLU A 157 -9.05 13.44 -13.09
C GLU A 157 -9.05 13.54 -11.57
N VAL A 158 -8.10 14.30 -11.05
CA VAL A 158 -8.08 14.68 -9.63
C VAL A 158 -9.09 15.81 -9.42
N ARG A 159 -10.13 15.53 -8.64
CA ARG A 159 -11.23 16.45 -8.35
C ARG A 159 -11.00 17.30 -7.11
N ASP A 160 -10.13 16.85 -6.21
CA ASP A 160 -9.79 17.56 -4.99
C ASP A 160 -8.27 17.46 -4.71
N ARG A 161 -7.58 18.59 -4.92
CA ARG A 161 -6.13 18.71 -4.70
C ARG A 161 -5.75 18.85 -3.23
N ALA A 162 -6.70 19.06 -2.32
CA ALA A 162 -6.40 18.98 -0.89
C ALA A 162 -6.21 17.51 -0.44
N VAL A 163 -6.81 16.56 -1.16
CA VAL A 163 -6.76 15.13 -0.84
C VAL A 163 -5.69 14.39 -1.65
N ILE A 164 -5.61 14.66 -2.96
CA ILE A 164 -4.61 14.08 -3.86
C ILE A 164 -3.68 15.20 -4.34
N LEU A 165 -2.52 15.31 -3.72
CA LEU A 165 -1.54 16.33 -4.07
C LEU A 165 -0.95 16.11 -5.47
N PRO A 166 -0.47 17.17 -6.14
CA PRO A 166 0.27 17.03 -7.39
C PRO A 166 1.58 16.25 -7.21
N PHE A 167 2.02 15.51 -8.24
CA PHE A 167 3.30 14.79 -8.23
C PHE A 167 4.49 15.70 -7.89
N ALA A 168 4.45 16.96 -8.33
CA ALA A 168 5.50 17.95 -8.10
C ALA A 168 5.47 18.59 -6.71
N GLU A 169 4.34 18.52 -6.00
CA GLU A 169 4.14 19.13 -4.68
C GLU A 169 3.57 18.12 -3.68
N PRO A 170 4.25 16.97 -3.44
CA PRO A 170 3.74 15.90 -2.60
C PRO A 170 3.96 16.18 -1.11
N HIS A 171 3.35 15.36 -0.24
CA HIS A 171 3.65 15.37 1.20
C HIS A 171 5.12 14.99 1.48
N SER A 172 5.63 14.04 0.70
CA SER A 172 7.02 13.57 0.74
C SER A 172 7.47 13.23 -0.69
N PRO A 173 8.71 13.57 -1.07
CA PRO A 173 9.26 13.22 -2.38
C PRO A 173 9.53 11.72 -2.54
N THR A 174 9.47 10.96 -1.43
CA THR A 174 9.58 9.51 -1.40
C THR A 174 8.30 8.88 -0.85
N GLY A 175 8.05 7.63 -1.22
CA GLY A 175 6.86 6.89 -0.86
C GLY A 175 6.74 6.64 0.64
N GLY A 176 5.52 6.35 1.09
CA GLY A 176 5.21 6.21 2.50
C GLY A 176 5.68 4.92 3.18
N LEU A 177 6.37 4.02 2.47
CA LEU A 177 6.93 2.78 3.00
C LEU A 177 8.42 2.67 2.64
N THR A 178 9.21 2.14 3.57
CA THR A 178 10.66 1.92 3.39
C THR A 178 11.06 0.59 4.01
N VAL A 179 12.00 -0.11 3.37
CA VAL A 179 12.65 -1.30 3.90
C VAL A 179 14.05 -0.95 4.42
N LEU A 180 14.30 -1.27 5.68
CA LEU A 180 15.57 -1.11 6.36
C LEU A 180 16.33 -2.44 6.36
N PHE A 181 17.63 -2.38 6.08
CA PHE A 181 18.53 -3.52 6.12
C PHE A 181 19.69 -3.23 7.07
N GLY A 182 20.20 -4.27 7.73
CA GLY A 182 21.34 -4.15 8.63
C GLY A 182 21.57 -5.43 9.44
N SER A 183 22.51 -5.39 10.36
CA SER A 183 22.84 -6.56 11.20
C SER A 183 21.66 -7.06 12.05
N LEU A 184 20.72 -6.18 12.42
CA LEU A 184 19.50 -6.56 13.15
C LEU A 184 18.36 -7.04 12.25
N ALA A 185 18.39 -6.70 10.96
CA ALA A 185 17.37 -7.04 9.97
C ALA A 185 18.05 -7.46 8.66
N PRO A 186 18.77 -8.59 8.63
CA PRO A 186 19.53 -9.00 7.45
C PRO A 186 18.63 -9.34 6.25
N GLU A 187 17.42 -9.82 6.52
CA GLU A 187 16.39 -10.11 5.50
C GLU A 187 15.42 -8.93 5.27
N GLY A 188 15.64 -7.82 5.97
CA GLY A 188 14.85 -6.60 5.86
C GLY A 188 13.80 -6.42 6.96
N ALA A 189 13.52 -5.16 7.29
CA ALA A 189 12.44 -4.74 8.17
C ALA A 189 11.67 -3.58 7.52
N VAL A 190 10.35 -3.51 7.69
CA VAL A 190 9.51 -2.50 7.04
C VAL A 190 9.14 -1.41 8.03
N VAL A 191 9.26 -0.16 7.62
CA VAL A 191 8.76 1.01 8.35
C VAL A 191 7.83 1.83 7.46
N LYS A 192 6.76 2.34 8.06
CA LYS A 192 5.91 3.35 7.42
C LYS A 192 6.54 4.73 7.57
N SER A 193 7.44 5.09 6.66
CA SER A 193 8.15 6.37 6.64
C SER A 193 7.19 7.57 6.70
N ALA A 194 6.01 7.47 6.07
CA ALA A 194 4.97 8.50 6.10
C ALA A 194 4.43 8.85 7.51
N ALA A 195 4.62 7.94 8.49
CA ALA A 195 4.15 8.13 9.87
C ALA A 195 5.30 8.36 10.86
N VAL A 196 6.54 8.49 10.38
CA VAL A 196 7.71 8.74 11.24
C VAL A 196 7.86 10.24 11.44
N ALA A 197 7.93 10.67 12.70
CA ALA A 197 8.18 12.07 13.02
C ALA A 197 9.57 12.52 12.50
N PRO A 198 9.76 13.75 12.00
CA PRO A 198 11.03 14.18 11.44
C PRO A 198 12.25 13.97 12.37
N PRO A 199 12.18 14.23 13.70
CA PRO A 199 13.29 13.94 14.62
C PRO A 199 13.62 12.45 14.76
N MET A 200 12.67 11.56 14.45
CA MET A 200 12.82 10.10 14.57
C MET A 200 13.35 9.44 13.28
N MET A 201 13.56 10.21 12.20
CA MET A 201 14.15 9.69 10.95
C MET A 201 15.58 9.19 11.13
N SER A 202 16.28 9.70 12.15
CA SER A 202 17.59 9.19 12.60
C SER A 202 17.62 9.23 14.11
N HIS A 203 17.56 8.04 14.72
CA HIS A 203 17.58 7.88 16.17
C HIS A 203 18.61 6.83 16.59
N ARG A 204 19.26 7.06 17.73
CA ARG A 204 20.19 6.11 18.35
C ARG A 204 20.07 6.20 19.86
N GLY A 205 19.86 5.06 20.50
CA GLY A 205 19.78 4.96 21.94
C GLY A 205 20.08 3.56 22.46
N PRO A 206 20.13 3.39 23.78
CA PRO A 206 20.29 2.08 24.40
C PRO A 206 19.07 1.21 24.09
N ALA A 207 19.31 -0.06 23.77
CA ALA A 207 18.24 -1.02 23.52
C ALA A 207 17.64 -1.49 24.85
N ARG A 208 16.31 -1.46 24.95
CA ARG A 208 15.55 -2.05 26.04
C ARG A 208 14.72 -3.19 25.48
N CYS A 209 15.15 -4.42 25.75
CA CYS A 209 14.58 -5.61 25.15
C CYS A 209 13.44 -6.19 26.02
N PHE A 210 12.39 -6.65 25.36
CA PHE A 210 11.26 -7.37 25.94
C PHE A 210 11.04 -8.66 25.16
N ASP A 211 10.60 -9.69 25.87
CA ASP A 211 10.40 -11.03 25.30
C ASP A 211 8.93 -11.42 25.18
N SER A 212 8.01 -10.51 25.56
CA SER A 212 6.57 -10.60 25.29
C SER A 212 5.93 -9.22 25.18
N GLU A 213 4.83 -9.14 24.42
CA GLU A 213 3.99 -7.95 24.33
C GLU A 213 3.51 -7.49 25.72
N ASP A 214 3.06 -8.43 26.55
CA ASP A 214 2.55 -8.14 27.90
C ASP A 214 3.60 -7.41 28.78
N GLU A 215 4.85 -7.87 28.79
CA GLU A 215 5.94 -7.21 29.52
C GLU A 215 6.23 -5.81 28.97
N CYS A 216 6.25 -5.67 27.64
CA CYS A 216 6.49 -4.40 26.97
C CYS A 216 5.39 -3.39 27.29
N VAL A 217 4.12 -3.80 27.19
CA VAL A 217 2.95 -2.97 27.51
C VAL A 217 2.96 -2.56 28.97
N GLN A 218 3.24 -3.48 29.91
CA GLN A 218 3.35 -3.14 31.32
C GLN A 218 4.43 -2.10 31.58
N ALA A 219 5.62 -2.26 30.98
CA ALA A 219 6.70 -1.28 31.10
C ALA A 219 6.33 0.07 30.50
N ILE A 220 5.60 0.11 29.39
CA ILE A 220 5.11 1.36 28.79
C ILE A 220 4.10 2.05 29.71
N MET A 221 3.12 1.31 30.23
CA MET A 221 2.06 1.84 31.09
C MET A 221 2.61 2.35 32.43
N ASN A 222 3.64 1.69 32.96
CA ASN A 222 4.34 2.11 34.17
C ASN A 222 5.43 3.17 33.93
N GLN A 223 5.65 3.61 32.67
CA GLN A 223 6.71 4.54 32.27
C GLN A 223 8.11 4.07 32.70
N GLU A 224 8.33 2.76 32.65
CA GLU A 224 9.60 2.13 32.95
C GLU A 224 10.51 2.20 31.72
N PHE A 225 10.86 3.40 31.26
CA PHE A 225 11.82 3.64 30.18
C PHE A 225 12.34 5.08 30.25
N LYS A 226 13.44 5.37 29.57
CA LYS A 226 13.99 6.72 29.47
C LYS A 226 13.74 7.28 28.08
N GLU A 227 13.59 8.59 28.00
CA GLU A 227 13.58 9.28 26.71
C GLU A 227 14.86 8.94 25.94
N GLY A 228 14.69 8.55 24.68
CA GLY A 228 15.77 8.10 23.81
C GLY A 228 16.07 6.60 23.86
N ASP A 229 15.49 5.82 24.77
CA ASP A 229 15.58 4.35 24.73
C ASP A 229 14.97 3.81 23.42
N VAL A 230 15.53 2.71 22.91
CA VAL A 230 14.96 1.96 21.78
C VAL A 230 14.31 0.69 22.32
N LEU A 231 12.99 0.64 22.35
CA LEU A 231 12.25 -0.54 22.80
C LEU A 231 12.32 -1.62 21.72
N VAL A 232 12.80 -2.81 22.08
CA VAL A 232 12.97 -3.95 21.18
C VAL A 232 12.12 -5.10 21.69
N LEU A 233 11.00 -5.37 21.02
CA LEU A 233 10.13 -6.50 21.33
C LEU A 233 10.53 -7.71 20.47
N ARG A 234 10.80 -8.84 21.12
CA ARG A 234 11.21 -10.09 20.47
C ARG A 234 10.14 -11.14 20.62
N TYR A 235 10.28 -12.20 19.83
CA TYR A 235 9.39 -13.35 19.82
C TYR A 235 7.95 -13.08 19.37
N GLU A 236 7.63 -11.90 18.82
CA GLU A 236 6.33 -11.59 18.22
C GLU A 236 6.39 -11.69 16.68
N GLY A 237 6.87 -12.84 16.21
CA GLY A 237 6.87 -13.16 14.77
C GLY A 237 6.08 -14.43 14.47
N PRO A 238 5.97 -14.83 13.20
CA PRO A 238 5.06 -15.90 12.75
C PRO A 238 5.08 -17.21 13.54
N LYS A 239 6.25 -17.57 14.10
CA LYS A 239 6.45 -18.77 14.92
C LYS A 239 6.63 -18.47 16.41
N GLY A 240 7.09 -17.28 16.76
CA GLY A 240 7.34 -16.89 18.15
C GLY A 240 6.04 -16.55 18.87
N GLY A 241 5.26 -15.64 18.28
CA GLY A 241 4.03 -15.06 18.82
C GLY A 241 2.83 -16.01 18.72
N PRO A 242 2.97 -17.11 17.94
CA PRO A 242 2.45 -17.33 16.57
C PRO A 242 1.50 -16.30 15.93
N GLY A 243 1.36 -16.40 14.60
CA GLY A 243 0.37 -15.63 13.82
C GLY A 243 0.88 -14.29 13.28
N MET A 244 2.18 -14.06 13.47
CA MET A 244 2.93 -12.81 13.36
C MET A 244 2.90 -12.09 14.69
#